data_AF-A0A9X0A2M2-F1
#
_entry.id   AF-A0A9X0A2M2-F1
#
_cell.length_a   1.000
_cell.length_b   1.000
_cell.length_c   1.000
_cell.angle_alpha   90.00
_cell.angle_beta   90.00
_cell.angle_gamma   90.00
#
_symmetry.space_group_name_H-M   'P 1'
#
loop_
_entity.id
_entity.type
_entity.pdbx_description
1 polymer ?
#
loop_
_entity_poly.entity_id
_entity_poly.type
_entity_poly.pdbx_seq_one_letter_code
_entity_poly.pdbx_strand_id
1 'polypeptide(L)'
;MSPRYLKITHVFFILCMLYRHRIAAKENDPRRTFFGTGFLKSGPYGVDPMGEIDFKFRTTSSNGILVIAIDDDDPSRFQAMQLSDGHVVYSYNMGHGHRRLSSSKLYDTGDEVTIQKKATDLRGVVELLADRKPFYPGKRPKFVNAEFVYWGGIENKTTIPVNVTKRFFKGCLSRLRLSTGDIKFESSPAGYIQGCYVKPAHNVTFLEDDSPSTKHGLIFLEAHSEEKDFIALGIINGKVTVKANAGNVPLTLQTVKKYNDDKWHFVSVNKDGTRVDLYVDSEKHTGNIDKMQQLIQTTEDMYLGGVPPLYMDKIRNRDFESVILNSLKGGSIKDLTFCGI
;
A
#
# COMPACT_ATOMS: atom_id res chain seq x y z
N MET A 1 4.15 23.07 30.72
CA MET A 1 3.27 22.13 29.99
C MET A 1 4.02 20.82 29.81
N SER A 2 3.50 19.71 30.32
CA SER A 2 4.08 18.37 30.08
C SER A 2 3.98 18.04 28.58
N PRO A 3 5.00 17.39 27.97
CA PRO A 3 4.90 16.95 26.58
C PRO A 3 3.72 16.01 26.43
N ARG A 4 2.86 16.27 25.44
CA ARG A 4 1.79 15.34 25.06
C ARG A 4 2.33 14.41 23.99
N TYR A 5 2.59 13.16 24.34
CA TYR A 5 2.87 12.09 23.38
C TYR A 5 1.76 11.06 23.45
N LEU A 6 1.51 10.39 22.33
CA LEU A 6 0.62 9.24 22.29
C LEU A 6 1.48 7.98 22.16
N LYS A 7 1.31 7.04 23.10
CA LYS A 7 1.96 5.75 23.13
C LYS A 7 0.95 4.68 22.69
N ILE A 8 1.26 3.90 21.67
CA ILE A 8 0.39 2.84 21.15
C ILE A 8 1.07 1.50 21.37
N THR A 9 0.55 0.74 22.33
CA THR A 9 1.21 -0.46 22.85
C THR A 9 1.04 -1.71 21.97
N HIS A 10 0.00 -1.77 21.13
CA HIS A 10 -0.33 -2.95 20.32
C HIS A 10 -0.67 -2.55 18.87
N VAL A 11 0.37 -2.35 18.05
CA VAL A 11 0.26 -1.89 16.65
C VAL A 11 -0.56 -2.85 15.79
N PHE A 12 -0.52 -4.16 16.08
CA PHE A 12 -1.25 -5.20 15.34
C PHE A 12 -2.78 -5.08 15.40
N PHE A 13 -3.36 -4.43 16.41
CA PHE A 13 -4.82 -4.43 16.63
C PHE A 13 -5.51 -3.07 16.44
N ILE A 14 -4.79 -1.96 16.62
CA ILE A 14 -5.43 -0.63 16.72
C ILE A 14 -5.62 0.03 15.36
N LEU A 15 -4.90 -0.42 14.33
CA LEU A 15 -4.81 0.26 13.05
C LEU A 15 -5.97 0.04 12.07
N CYS A 16 -6.77 -1.00 12.28
CA CYS A 16 -8.03 -1.20 11.54
C CYS A 16 -9.28 -0.86 12.37
N MET A 17 -9.20 -0.86 13.71
CA MET A 17 -10.37 -0.70 14.57
C MET A 17 -10.83 0.75 14.76
N LEU A 18 -9.91 1.72 14.82
CA LEU A 18 -10.32 3.14 14.99
C LEU A 18 -10.95 3.74 13.72
N TYR A 19 -10.74 3.13 12.55
CA TYR A 19 -11.40 3.51 11.31
C TYR A 19 -12.88 3.06 11.25
N ARG A 20 -13.30 2.08 12.08
CA ARG A 20 -14.70 1.63 12.13
C ARG A 20 -15.65 2.68 12.70
N HIS A 21 -15.18 3.64 13.48
CA HIS A 21 -16.06 4.52 14.26
C HIS A 21 -16.12 5.99 13.82
N ARG A 22 -15.35 6.44 12.82
CA ARG A 22 -15.33 7.88 12.46
C ARG A 22 -15.40 8.24 10.98
N ILE A 23 -15.80 7.33 10.13
CA ILE A 23 -16.42 7.69 8.86
C ILE A 23 -17.70 6.89 8.83
N ALA A 24 -18.85 7.57 8.73
CA ALA A 24 -20.06 6.93 8.25
C ALA A 24 -19.75 6.48 6.81
N ALA A 25 -19.07 5.34 6.66
CA ALA A 25 -19.08 4.61 5.42
C ALA A 25 -20.57 4.44 5.13
N LYS A 26 -21.04 5.08 4.06
CA LYS A 26 -22.34 4.72 3.52
C LYS A 26 -22.27 3.21 3.39
N GLU A 27 -23.15 2.50 4.08
CA GLU A 27 -23.16 1.03 4.20
C GLU A 27 -23.16 0.33 2.82
N ASN A 28 -23.38 1.12 1.75
CA ASN A 28 -23.42 0.76 0.35
C ASN A 28 -22.27 1.31 -0.53
N ASP A 29 -21.16 1.83 0.02
CA ASP A 29 -20.03 2.26 -0.83
C ASP A 29 -19.38 1.03 -1.48
N PRO A 30 -19.41 0.85 -2.82
CA PRO A 30 -18.86 -0.33 -3.48
C PRO A 30 -17.33 -0.27 -3.63
N ARG A 31 -16.70 0.83 -3.23
CA ARG A 31 -15.25 1.05 -3.34
C ARG A 31 -14.51 0.34 -2.21
N ARG A 32 -13.28 -0.08 -2.47
CA ARG A 32 -12.46 -0.86 -1.54
C ARG A 32 -11.01 -0.39 -1.60
N THR A 33 -10.47 0.09 -0.48
CA THR A 33 -9.06 0.46 -0.36
C THR A 33 -8.27 -0.71 0.23
N PHE A 34 -7.18 -1.09 -0.43
CA PHE A 34 -6.26 -2.16 -0.05
C PHE A 34 -4.92 -1.57 0.37
N PHE A 35 -4.34 -2.14 1.43
CA PHE A 35 -3.07 -1.70 2.01
C PHE A 35 -1.91 -2.69 1.79
N GLY A 36 -2.15 -3.72 0.99
CA GLY A 36 -1.18 -4.76 0.69
C GLY A 36 -1.13 -5.93 1.68
N THR A 37 -2.00 -5.93 2.70
CA THR A 37 -2.02 -6.96 3.75
C THR A 37 -3.22 -7.89 3.68
N GLY A 38 -4.14 -7.68 2.75
CA GLY A 38 -5.30 -8.54 2.58
C GLY A 38 -5.85 -8.55 1.17
N PHE A 39 -7.02 -9.16 1.04
CA PHE A 39 -7.67 -9.42 -0.23
C PHE A 39 -9.19 -9.39 -0.05
N LEU A 40 -9.88 -9.22 -1.15
CA LEU A 40 -11.32 -9.39 -1.23
C LEU A 40 -11.62 -10.64 -2.04
N LYS A 41 -12.34 -11.58 -1.44
CA LYS A 41 -12.73 -12.83 -2.08
C LYS A 41 -14.18 -12.74 -2.54
N SER A 42 -14.41 -13.20 -3.76
CA SER A 42 -15.75 -13.21 -4.35
C SER A 42 -16.07 -14.53 -5.02
N GLY A 43 -17.35 -14.91 -4.97
CA GLY A 43 -17.84 -16.22 -5.40
C GLY A 43 -18.87 -16.77 -4.39
N PRO A 44 -19.17 -18.07 -4.44
CA PRO A 44 -18.63 -19.05 -5.40
C PRO A 44 -19.16 -18.82 -6.83
N TYR A 45 -18.39 -19.24 -7.83
CA TYR A 45 -18.76 -19.27 -9.25
C TYR A 45 -18.66 -20.71 -9.80
N GLY A 46 -19.37 -21.01 -10.89
CA GLY A 46 -19.37 -22.34 -11.53
C GLY A 46 -19.03 -22.33 -13.02
N VAL A 47 -18.56 -21.20 -13.52
CA VAL A 47 -18.13 -20.95 -14.92
C VAL A 47 -16.97 -19.95 -14.87
N ASP A 48 -16.29 -19.68 -16.00
CA ASP A 48 -15.23 -18.67 -16.06
C ASP A 48 -15.72 -17.31 -15.54
N PRO A 49 -15.31 -16.90 -14.33
CA PRO A 49 -15.84 -15.70 -13.72
C PRO A 49 -15.20 -14.45 -14.33
N MET A 50 -14.02 -14.58 -14.96
CA MET A 50 -13.29 -13.49 -15.58
C MET A 50 -13.49 -13.45 -17.10
N GLY A 51 -14.52 -14.12 -17.63
CA GLY A 51 -14.89 -14.09 -19.05
C GLY A 51 -15.10 -12.66 -19.56
N GLU A 52 -15.91 -11.89 -18.84
CA GLU A 52 -15.95 -10.43 -18.88
C GLU A 52 -15.58 -9.86 -17.53
N ILE A 53 -14.88 -8.73 -17.52
CA ILE A 53 -14.54 -8.03 -16.28
C ILE A 53 -14.45 -6.52 -16.54
N ASP A 54 -15.07 -5.73 -15.68
CA ASP A 54 -15.02 -4.27 -15.67
C ASP A 54 -14.70 -3.84 -14.24
N PHE A 55 -13.61 -3.10 -14.05
CA PHE A 55 -13.29 -2.50 -12.76
C PHE A 55 -12.45 -1.24 -12.95
N LYS A 56 -12.36 -0.46 -11.88
CA LYS A 56 -11.52 0.72 -11.81
C LYS A 56 -10.50 0.57 -10.70
N PHE A 57 -9.31 1.12 -10.90
CA PHE A 57 -8.32 1.23 -9.84
C PHE A 57 -7.70 2.61 -9.76
N ARG A 58 -7.12 2.91 -8.60
CA ARG A 58 -6.29 4.08 -8.34
C ARG A 58 -5.09 3.67 -7.49
N THR A 59 -3.87 4.00 -7.90
CA THR A 59 -2.67 3.70 -7.12
C THR A 59 -1.47 4.55 -7.54
N THR A 60 -0.53 4.73 -6.62
CA THR A 60 0.85 5.20 -6.89
C THR A 60 1.90 4.09 -6.74
N SER A 61 1.47 2.85 -6.47
CA SER A 61 2.34 1.69 -6.37
C SER A 61 2.57 1.10 -7.76
N SER A 62 3.84 1.06 -8.18
CA SER A 62 4.24 0.52 -9.49
C SER A 62 4.04 -1.00 -9.60
N ASN A 63 3.76 -1.70 -8.50
CA ASN A 63 3.65 -3.15 -8.46
C ASN A 63 2.46 -3.59 -7.60
N GLY A 64 1.70 -4.57 -8.07
CA GLY A 64 0.68 -5.22 -7.25
C GLY A 64 -0.32 -6.10 -8.03
N ILE A 65 -1.01 -7.02 -7.36
CA ILE A 65 -2.03 -7.89 -7.99
C ILE A 65 -3.41 -7.22 -7.90
N LEU A 66 -4.04 -6.94 -9.03
CA LEU A 66 -5.35 -6.29 -9.04
C LEU A 66 -6.45 -7.34 -8.86
N VAL A 67 -6.39 -8.41 -9.64
CA VAL A 67 -7.36 -9.50 -9.63
C VAL A 67 -6.75 -10.79 -10.17
N ILE A 68 -7.15 -11.92 -9.60
CA ILE A 68 -6.77 -13.25 -10.08
C ILE A 68 -7.89 -14.28 -9.88
N ALA A 69 -8.04 -15.16 -10.87
CA ALA A 69 -8.80 -16.40 -10.80
C ALA A 69 -7.88 -17.57 -11.16
N ILE A 70 -7.93 -18.63 -10.36
CA ILE A 70 -7.12 -19.85 -10.52
C ILE A 70 -8.11 -21.01 -10.63
N ASP A 71 -7.89 -21.89 -11.59
CA ASP A 71 -8.74 -23.05 -11.80
C ASP A 71 -8.62 -24.02 -10.61
N ASP A 72 -9.75 -24.50 -10.11
CA ASP A 72 -9.80 -25.32 -8.90
C ASP A 72 -9.16 -26.69 -9.09
N ASP A 73 -9.25 -27.25 -10.31
CA ASP A 73 -8.74 -28.58 -10.64
C ASP A 73 -7.29 -28.55 -11.13
N ASP A 74 -6.88 -27.44 -11.76
CA ASP A 74 -5.56 -27.29 -12.38
C ASP A 74 -4.99 -25.88 -12.15
N PRO A 75 -4.20 -25.65 -11.09
CA PRO A 75 -3.69 -24.32 -10.76
C PRO A 75 -2.71 -23.75 -11.80
N SER A 76 -2.29 -24.54 -12.78
CA SER A 76 -1.55 -24.02 -13.93
C SER A 76 -2.45 -23.21 -14.88
N ARG A 77 -3.77 -23.40 -14.82
CA ARG A 77 -4.78 -22.60 -15.53
C ARG A 77 -5.23 -21.43 -14.67
N PHE A 78 -5.11 -20.23 -15.20
CA PHE A 78 -5.40 -19.00 -14.46
C PHE A 78 -5.62 -17.81 -15.39
N GLN A 79 -6.21 -16.76 -14.81
CA GLN A 79 -6.27 -15.42 -15.38
C GLN A 79 -5.88 -14.42 -14.28
N ALA A 80 -4.93 -13.53 -14.56
CA ALA A 80 -4.43 -12.55 -13.61
C ALA A 80 -4.21 -11.19 -14.28
N MET A 81 -4.68 -10.12 -13.64
CA MET A 81 -4.34 -8.74 -13.99
C MET A 81 -3.54 -8.11 -12.85
N GLN A 82 -2.35 -7.59 -13.15
CA GLN A 82 -1.41 -7.05 -12.19
C GLN A 82 -0.76 -5.77 -12.71
N LEU A 83 -0.20 -4.97 -11.80
CA LEU A 83 0.76 -3.92 -12.10
C LEU A 83 2.17 -4.48 -12.00
N SER A 84 2.99 -4.20 -13.02
CA SER A 84 4.42 -4.48 -13.03
C SER A 84 5.15 -3.28 -13.58
N ASP A 85 5.98 -2.66 -12.74
CA ASP A 85 6.75 -1.46 -13.08
C ASP A 85 5.87 -0.36 -13.71
N GLY A 86 4.72 -0.12 -13.09
CA GLY A 86 3.70 0.86 -13.49
C GLY A 86 2.82 0.45 -14.67
N HIS A 87 3.14 -0.63 -15.37
CA HIS A 87 2.35 -1.14 -16.49
C HIS A 87 1.27 -2.10 -16.03
N VAL A 88 0.10 -2.05 -16.67
CA VAL A 88 -0.95 -3.04 -16.51
C VAL A 88 -0.59 -4.27 -17.33
N VAL A 89 -0.51 -5.41 -16.66
CA VAL A 89 -0.12 -6.70 -17.24
C VAL A 89 -1.27 -7.69 -17.05
N TYR A 90 -1.73 -8.28 -18.15
CA TYR A 90 -2.63 -9.42 -18.14
C TYR A 90 -1.84 -10.69 -18.46
N SER A 91 -1.81 -11.60 -17.50
CA SER A 91 -1.13 -12.90 -17.56
C SER A 91 -2.17 -14.00 -17.46
N TYR A 92 -2.12 -14.97 -18.35
CA TYR A 92 -3.08 -16.07 -18.33
C TYR A 92 -2.50 -17.36 -18.89
N ASN A 93 -3.06 -18.49 -18.46
CA ASN A 93 -2.91 -19.78 -19.11
C ASN A 93 -4.29 -20.45 -19.12
N MET A 94 -4.83 -20.70 -20.30
CA MET A 94 -6.15 -21.30 -20.49
C MET A 94 -6.01 -22.62 -21.27
N GLY A 95 -5.03 -23.44 -20.88
CA GLY A 95 -4.77 -24.76 -21.48
C GLY A 95 -4.12 -24.74 -22.86
N HIS A 96 -3.54 -23.60 -23.28
CA HIS A 96 -2.73 -23.44 -24.49
C HIS A 96 -1.33 -22.85 -24.21
N GLY A 97 -0.89 -22.97 -22.95
CA GLY A 97 0.33 -22.39 -22.45
C GLY A 97 0.15 -20.93 -22.02
N HIS A 98 1.14 -20.45 -21.26
CA HIS A 98 1.16 -19.10 -20.71
C HIS A 98 1.23 -18.02 -21.80
N ARG A 99 0.50 -16.94 -21.59
CA ARG A 99 0.51 -15.72 -22.40
C ARG A 99 0.51 -14.51 -21.48
N ARG A 100 1.15 -13.44 -21.95
CA ARG A 100 1.30 -12.18 -21.23
C ARG A 100 1.11 -11.03 -22.18
N LEU A 101 0.29 -10.07 -21.79
CA LEU A 101 0.06 -8.82 -22.49
C LEU A 101 0.33 -7.67 -21.53
N SER A 102 1.01 -6.63 -22.02
CA SER A 102 1.40 -5.47 -21.21
C SER A 102 0.94 -4.18 -21.90
N SER A 103 0.43 -3.25 -21.10
CA SER A 103 0.22 -1.88 -21.57
C SER A 103 1.55 -1.24 -21.97
N SER A 104 1.47 -0.26 -22.87
CA SER A 104 2.58 0.62 -23.25
C SER A 104 2.72 1.85 -22.34
N LYS A 105 1.64 2.24 -21.68
CA LYS A 105 1.58 3.38 -20.74
C LYS A 105 1.72 2.91 -19.29
N LEU A 106 2.17 3.84 -18.46
CA LEU A 106 2.21 3.75 -17.01
C LEU A 106 0.88 4.21 -16.40
N TYR A 107 0.46 3.55 -15.32
CA TYR A 107 -0.83 3.74 -14.66
C TYR A 107 -0.74 3.80 -13.13
N ASP A 108 0.48 3.98 -12.60
CA ASP A 108 0.79 4.22 -11.19
C ASP A 108 0.87 5.72 -10.86
N THR A 109 0.09 6.55 -11.54
CA THR A 109 0.11 8.02 -11.39
C THR A 109 -0.73 8.53 -10.22
N GLY A 110 -1.58 7.68 -9.63
CA GLY A 110 -2.60 8.09 -8.68
C GLY A 110 -3.90 8.56 -9.32
N ASP A 111 -3.99 8.55 -10.65
CA ASP A 111 -5.24 8.81 -11.37
C ASP A 111 -6.15 7.57 -11.37
N GLU A 112 -7.43 7.79 -11.64
CA GLU A 112 -8.38 6.68 -11.79
C GLU A 112 -8.25 6.04 -13.18
N VAL A 113 -8.05 4.73 -13.19
CA VAL A 113 -7.84 3.93 -14.39
C VAL A 113 -8.96 2.91 -14.50
N THR A 114 -9.53 2.75 -15.70
CA THR A 114 -10.58 1.78 -15.99
C THR A 114 -10.00 0.59 -16.76
N ILE A 115 -10.29 -0.62 -16.30
CA ILE A 115 -9.92 -1.89 -16.93
C ILE A 115 -11.18 -2.60 -17.40
N GLN A 116 -11.20 -2.97 -18.69
CA GLN A 116 -12.34 -3.64 -19.30
C GLN A 116 -11.88 -4.77 -20.22
N LYS A 117 -12.38 -5.98 -19.95
CA LYS A 117 -12.33 -7.14 -20.84
C LYS A 117 -13.76 -7.52 -21.16
N LYS A 118 -14.11 -7.45 -22.44
CA LYS A 118 -15.44 -7.83 -22.97
C LYS A 118 -15.43 -9.25 -23.52
N ALA A 119 -16.59 -9.88 -23.60
CA ALA A 119 -16.74 -11.20 -24.18
C ALA A 119 -16.35 -11.16 -25.66
N THR A 120 -15.76 -12.25 -26.11
CA THR A 120 -15.42 -12.43 -27.51
C THR A 120 -16.70 -12.85 -28.24
N ASP A 121 -17.35 -11.94 -28.96
CA ASP A 121 -18.30 -12.40 -29.99
C ASP A 121 -17.50 -13.06 -31.12
N LEU A 122 -18.10 -14.04 -31.81
CA LEU A 122 -17.46 -14.74 -32.94
C LEU A 122 -17.21 -13.83 -34.16
N ARG A 123 -17.27 -12.49 -34.02
CA ARG A 123 -17.11 -11.50 -35.09
C ARG A 123 -16.13 -10.36 -34.78
N GLY A 124 -15.48 -10.39 -33.62
CA GLY A 124 -14.29 -9.60 -33.35
C GLY A 124 -14.58 -8.14 -32.99
N VAL A 125 -14.66 -7.88 -31.68
CA VAL A 125 -14.03 -6.70 -31.06
C VAL A 125 -13.53 -7.13 -29.68
N VAL A 126 -12.21 -7.15 -29.49
CA VAL A 126 -11.57 -7.42 -28.18
C VAL A 126 -10.69 -6.22 -27.85
N GLU A 127 -11.23 -5.25 -27.12
CA GLU A 127 -10.53 -4.11 -26.51
C GLU A 127 -11.00 -4.05 -25.03
N LEU A 128 -10.22 -3.73 -23.98
CA LEU A 128 -9.00 -2.94 -23.84
C LEU A 128 -8.13 -3.51 -22.68
N LEU A 129 -6.89 -3.94 -22.97
CA LEU A 129 -5.80 -3.45 -22.12
C LEU A 129 -5.84 -1.92 -22.14
N ALA A 130 -5.32 -1.23 -21.14
CA ALA A 130 -5.41 0.22 -21.06
C ALA A 130 -4.88 0.99 -22.32
N ASP A 131 -4.24 0.30 -23.27
CA ASP A 131 -3.80 0.74 -24.60
C ASP A 131 -4.48 0.06 -25.83
N ARG A 132 -5.69 -0.52 -25.70
CA ARG A 132 -6.48 -1.11 -26.81
C ARG A 132 -5.89 -2.35 -27.51
N LYS A 133 -5.02 -3.10 -26.84
CA LYS A 133 -4.51 -4.38 -27.38
C LYS A 133 -5.50 -5.55 -27.20
N PRO A 134 -5.63 -6.46 -28.19
CA PRO A 134 -6.49 -7.63 -28.09
C PRO A 134 -5.94 -8.69 -27.12
N PHE A 135 -6.85 -9.34 -26.39
CA PHE A 135 -6.51 -10.35 -25.38
C PHE A 135 -6.13 -11.72 -25.96
N TYR A 136 -6.61 -12.09 -27.16
CA TYR A 136 -6.47 -13.43 -27.72
C TYR A 136 -5.90 -13.43 -29.14
N PRO A 137 -4.82 -14.20 -29.41
CA PRO A 137 -4.33 -14.43 -30.77
C PRO A 137 -5.14 -15.56 -31.43
N GLY A 138 -6.34 -15.25 -31.94
CA GLY A 138 -7.11 -16.04 -32.91
C GLY A 138 -7.58 -17.46 -32.53
N LYS A 139 -7.15 -18.02 -31.39
CA LYS A 139 -7.64 -19.33 -30.87
C LYS A 139 -8.75 -19.11 -29.84
N ARG A 140 -9.77 -19.97 -29.86
CA ARG A 140 -10.82 -19.97 -28.83
C ARG A 140 -10.19 -20.24 -27.46
N PRO A 141 -10.41 -19.39 -26.45
CA PRO A 141 -9.93 -19.65 -25.10
C PRO A 141 -10.66 -20.85 -24.48
N LYS A 142 -9.96 -21.66 -23.68
CA LYS A 142 -10.63 -22.55 -22.73
C LYS A 142 -11.00 -21.75 -21.49
N PHE A 143 -12.04 -22.19 -20.78
CA PHE A 143 -12.48 -21.55 -19.55
C PHE A 143 -11.57 -21.91 -18.38
N VAL A 144 -11.39 -20.96 -17.45
CA VAL A 144 -10.82 -21.22 -16.12
C VAL A 144 -12.00 -21.48 -15.20
N ASN A 145 -12.14 -22.72 -14.71
CA ASN A 145 -13.21 -23.03 -13.77
C ASN A 145 -12.72 -22.70 -12.35
N ALA A 146 -13.03 -21.51 -11.88
CA ALA A 146 -12.59 -21.00 -10.59
C ALA A 146 -13.81 -20.71 -9.71
N GLU A 147 -13.88 -21.40 -8.57
CA GLU A 147 -14.91 -21.16 -7.56
C GLU A 147 -14.79 -19.72 -7.04
N PHE A 148 -13.57 -19.21 -6.89
CA PHE A 148 -13.33 -17.89 -6.31
C PHE A 148 -12.44 -16.99 -7.16
N VAL A 149 -12.75 -15.68 -7.09
CA VAL A 149 -11.92 -14.60 -7.63
C VAL A 149 -11.40 -13.76 -6.47
N TYR A 150 -10.10 -13.54 -6.46
CA TYR A 150 -9.39 -12.74 -5.45
C TYR A 150 -9.03 -11.37 -6.02
N TRP A 151 -9.33 -10.31 -5.27
CA TRP A 151 -9.08 -8.92 -5.64
C TRP A 151 -8.12 -8.27 -4.64
N GLY A 152 -7.17 -7.50 -5.16
CA GLY A 152 -6.23 -6.69 -4.38
C GLY A 152 -5.20 -7.48 -3.53
N GLY A 153 -5.22 -8.81 -3.59
CA GLY A 153 -4.35 -9.71 -2.87
C GLY A 153 -4.74 -11.16 -3.11
N ILE A 154 -4.05 -12.10 -2.48
CA ILE A 154 -4.30 -13.55 -2.60
C ILE A 154 -4.20 -14.17 -1.21
N GLU A 155 -5.02 -15.17 -0.93
CA GLU A 155 -4.95 -15.93 0.32
C GLU A 155 -3.67 -16.76 0.41
N ASN A 156 -2.98 -16.71 1.57
CA ASN A 156 -1.65 -17.31 1.77
C ASN A 156 -1.57 -18.81 1.45
N LYS A 157 -2.65 -19.57 1.64
CA LYS A 157 -2.68 -21.03 1.41
C LYS A 157 -2.91 -21.41 -0.06
N THR A 158 -3.18 -20.43 -0.92
CA THR A 158 -3.49 -20.67 -2.34
C THR A 158 -2.22 -21.00 -3.12
N THR A 159 -2.26 -22.06 -3.92
CA THR A 159 -1.17 -22.37 -4.87
C THR A 159 -1.20 -21.38 -6.03
N ILE A 160 -0.20 -20.51 -6.11
CA ILE A 160 -0.14 -19.44 -7.12
C ILE A 160 0.68 -19.90 -8.34
N PRO A 161 0.24 -19.61 -9.57
CA PRO A 161 1.02 -19.87 -10.77
C PRO A 161 2.39 -19.18 -10.72
N VAL A 162 3.46 -19.89 -11.10
CA VAL A 162 4.84 -19.37 -11.08
C VAL A 162 5.05 -18.09 -11.90
N ASN A 163 4.18 -17.84 -12.88
CA ASN A 163 4.21 -16.65 -13.73
C ASN A 163 3.58 -15.40 -13.08
N VAL A 164 2.93 -15.54 -11.93
CA VAL A 164 2.34 -14.44 -11.16
C VAL A 164 3.23 -14.15 -9.96
N THR A 165 3.97 -13.04 -10.03
CA THR A 165 4.97 -12.67 -9.02
C THR A 165 4.45 -11.67 -7.99
N LYS A 166 3.32 -11.00 -8.26
CA LYS A 166 2.74 -10.00 -7.37
C LYS A 166 1.66 -10.66 -6.52
N ARG A 167 1.66 -10.38 -5.21
CA ARG A 167 0.78 -11.04 -4.23
C ARG A 167 -0.14 -10.11 -3.47
N PHE A 168 0.10 -8.82 -3.55
CA PHE A 168 -0.64 -7.80 -2.82
C PHE A 168 -0.82 -6.54 -3.68
N PHE A 169 -1.81 -5.71 -3.36
CA PHE A 169 -2.03 -4.41 -3.98
C PHE A 169 -2.27 -3.34 -2.93
N LYS A 170 -1.66 -2.16 -3.17
CA LYS A 170 -1.85 -0.95 -2.40
C LYS A 170 -2.56 0.06 -3.28
N GLY A 171 -3.77 0.46 -2.93
CA GLY A 171 -4.57 1.36 -3.76
C GLY A 171 -6.06 1.16 -3.55
N CYS A 172 -6.88 1.76 -4.41
CA CYS A 172 -8.31 1.54 -4.40
C CYS A 172 -8.75 0.72 -5.60
N LEU A 173 -9.66 -0.22 -5.39
CA LEU A 173 -10.46 -0.83 -6.44
C LEU A 173 -11.92 -0.40 -6.30
N SER A 174 -12.60 -0.25 -7.42
CA SER A 174 -14.02 0.11 -7.47
C SER A 174 -14.70 -0.40 -8.72
N ARG A 175 -16.04 -0.32 -8.75
CA ARG A 175 -16.85 -0.79 -9.88
C ARG A 175 -16.52 -2.26 -10.22
N LEU A 176 -16.29 -3.09 -9.23
CA LEU A 176 -15.93 -4.50 -9.42
C LEU A 176 -17.10 -5.23 -10.09
N ARG A 177 -16.93 -5.66 -11.34
CA ARG A 177 -17.96 -6.38 -12.12
C ARG A 177 -17.33 -7.55 -12.87
N LEU A 178 -18.05 -8.67 -12.87
CA LEU A 178 -17.68 -9.91 -13.55
C LEU A 178 -18.82 -10.35 -14.49
N SER A 179 -18.53 -11.28 -15.41
CA SER A 179 -19.52 -11.79 -16.36
C SER A 179 -20.72 -12.49 -15.72
N THR A 180 -20.58 -12.95 -14.47
CA THR A 180 -21.66 -13.60 -13.71
C THR A 180 -22.67 -12.63 -13.09
N GLY A 181 -22.47 -11.32 -13.24
CA GLY A 181 -23.36 -10.27 -12.72
C GLY A 181 -22.84 -9.64 -11.43
N ASP A 182 -23.76 -9.35 -10.50
CA ASP A 182 -23.42 -8.73 -9.22
C ASP A 182 -22.53 -9.65 -8.36
N ILE A 183 -21.48 -9.05 -7.79
CA ILE A 183 -20.47 -9.80 -7.06
C ILE A 183 -20.96 -10.13 -5.65
N LYS A 184 -20.98 -11.43 -5.33
CA LYS A 184 -21.12 -11.89 -3.94
C LYS A 184 -19.75 -11.88 -3.29
N PHE A 185 -19.59 -11.04 -2.27
CA PHE A 185 -18.39 -11.01 -1.47
C PHE A 185 -18.52 -11.99 -0.32
N GLU A 186 -17.54 -12.88 -0.17
CA GLU A 186 -17.43 -13.63 1.07
C GLU A 186 -16.99 -12.68 2.18
N SER A 187 -17.44 -12.95 3.41
CA SER A 187 -16.96 -12.29 4.61
C SER A 187 -15.47 -12.62 4.80
N SER A 188 -14.62 -11.80 4.18
CA SER A 188 -13.17 -11.96 4.16
C SER A 188 -12.51 -11.31 5.39
N PRO A 189 -11.39 -11.87 5.90
CA PRO A 189 -10.63 -11.29 7.00
C PRO A 189 -9.96 -9.97 6.61
N ALA A 190 -9.45 -9.27 7.62
CA ALA A 190 -8.86 -7.92 7.58
C ALA A 190 -7.90 -7.66 6.40
N GLY A 191 -7.80 -6.38 5.98
CA GLY A 191 -6.77 -5.90 5.03
C GLY A 191 -7.30 -5.04 3.87
N TYR A 192 -8.61 -4.78 3.84
CA TYR A 192 -9.21 -3.70 3.06
C TYR A 192 -10.23 -2.91 3.90
N ILE A 193 -10.51 -1.67 3.49
CA ILE A 193 -11.59 -0.85 4.04
C ILE A 193 -12.57 -0.45 2.94
N GLN A 194 -13.85 -0.28 3.29
CA GLN A 194 -14.84 0.26 2.36
C GLN A 194 -14.52 1.72 2.04
N GLY A 195 -14.79 2.16 0.81
CA GLY A 195 -14.45 3.48 0.29
C GLY A 195 -13.10 3.53 -0.43
N CYS A 196 -12.94 4.52 -1.32
CA CYS A 196 -11.64 4.91 -1.86
C CYS A 196 -11.10 6.09 -1.04
N TYR A 197 -10.49 5.79 0.09
CA TYR A 197 -9.91 6.80 0.97
C TYR A 197 -8.39 6.87 0.85
N VAL A 198 -7.80 6.29 -0.20
CA VAL A 198 -6.38 6.48 -0.55
C VAL A 198 -6.15 7.91 -1.02
N LYS A 199 -6.17 8.81 -0.06
CA LYS A 199 -5.06 9.71 0.13
C LYS A 199 -4.27 9.04 1.27
N PRO A 200 -2.99 8.65 1.08
CA PRO A 200 -2.12 8.80 2.23
C PRO A 200 -2.34 10.26 2.65
N ALA A 201 -2.80 10.52 3.85
CA ALA A 201 -3.07 11.86 4.30
C ALA A 201 -2.52 11.96 5.70
N HIS A 202 -1.21 12.04 5.84
CA HIS A 202 -0.64 12.50 7.10
C HIS A 202 -0.48 14.01 6.94
N ASN A 203 -1.55 14.71 7.29
CA ASN A 203 -1.50 16.16 7.33
C ASN A 203 -0.77 16.52 8.62
N VAL A 204 0.44 17.05 8.48
CA VAL A 204 1.22 17.55 9.61
C VAL A 204 1.36 19.06 9.44
N THR A 205 1.09 19.80 10.51
CA THR A 205 1.49 21.21 10.62
C THR A 205 2.61 21.32 11.61
N PHE A 206 3.46 22.30 11.35
CA PHE A 206 4.61 22.63 12.17
C PHE A 206 4.63 24.15 12.28
N LEU A 207 4.55 24.69 13.49
CA LEU A 207 4.56 26.15 13.65
C LEU A 207 5.86 26.73 13.09
N GLU A 208 5.72 27.87 12.42
CA GLU A 208 6.81 28.81 12.21
C GLU A 208 7.10 29.54 13.53
N ASP A 209 8.04 29.01 14.29
CA ASP A 209 8.59 29.70 15.45
C ASP A 209 10.12 29.63 15.33
N ASP A 210 10.77 30.77 15.51
CA ASP A 210 12.22 30.86 15.43
C ASP A 210 12.94 30.30 16.66
N SER A 211 12.16 29.93 17.68
CA SER A 211 12.61 29.15 18.83
C SER A 211 13.41 27.92 18.39
N PRO A 212 14.61 27.68 18.94
CA PRO A 212 15.36 26.45 18.68
C PRO A 212 14.57 25.17 18.95
N SER A 213 13.54 25.25 19.79
CA SER A 213 12.75 24.10 20.25
C SER A 213 11.65 23.63 19.31
N THR A 214 11.32 24.40 18.27
CA THR A 214 10.34 24.05 17.21
C THR A 214 11.03 23.62 15.90
N LYS A 215 12.35 23.83 15.81
CA LYS A 215 13.19 23.43 14.66
C LYS A 215 13.44 21.92 14.60
N HIS A 216 13.11 21.18 15.66
CA HIS A 216 13.26 19.73 15.74
C HIS A 216 12.06 19.11 16.46
N GLY A 217 11.64 17.93 16.02
CA GLY A 217 10.58 17.22 16.72
C GLY A 217 10.22 15.87 16.11
N LEU A 218 9.80 14.94 16.96
CA LEU A 218 9.39 13.60 16.56
C LEU A 218 7.94 13.59 16.10
N ILE A 219 7.68 13.02 14.92
CA ILE A 219 6.31 12.75 14.46
C ILE A 219 5.93 11.31 14.77
N PHE A 220 6.82 10.37 14.44
CA PHE A 220 6.59 8.93 14.59
C PHE A 220 7.90 8.19 14.88
N LEU A 221 7.85 7.20 15.76
CA LEU A 221 8.93 6.26 16.04
C LEU A 221 8.37 4.85 16.31
N GLU A 222 8.98 3.87 15.65
CA GLU A 222 8.96 2.46 16.03
C GLU A 222 10.40 1.96 16.11
N ALA A 223 10.69 1.12 17.10
CA ALA A 223 12.03 0.59 17.33
C ALA A 223 11.99 -0.83 17.89
N HIS A 224 13.09 -1.56 17.76
CA HIS A 224 13.29 -2.82 18.47
C HIS A 224 13.58 -2.57 19.96
N SER A 225 13.37 -3.55 20.84
CA SER A 225 13.67 -3.45 22.27
C SER A 225 15.16 -3.55 22.58
N GLU A 226 15.87 -4.37 21.82
CA GLU A 226 17.29 -4.74 22.02
C GLU A 226 18.20 -4.44 20.80
N GLU A 227 17.78 -4.78 19.59
CA GLU A 227 18.53 -4.58 18.34
C GLU A 227 18.56 -3.13 17.82
N LYS A 228 19.31 -2.86 16.76
CA LYS A 228 19.46 -1.52 16.17
C LYS A 228 18.34 -1.11 15.21
N ASP A 229 17.34 -1.96 15.04
CA ASP A 229 16.24 -1.74 14.12
C ASP A 229 15.32 -0.61 14.59
N PHE A 230 15.05 0.32 13.68
CA PHE A 230 14.10 1.41 13.92
C PHE A 230 13.62 2.04 12.62
N ILE A 231 12.48 2.71 12.70
CA ILE A 231 12.04 3.70 11.71
C ILE A 231 11.49 4.92 12.44
N ALA A 232 11.97 6.09 12.03
CA ALA A 232 11.59 7.37 12.63
C ALA A 232 11.27 8.39 11.55
N LEU A 233 10.23 9.17 11.80
CA LEU A 233 9.84 10.33 11.01
C LEU A 233 9.76 11.53 11.94
N GLY A 234 10.34 12.65 11.52
CA GLY A 234 10.33 13.88 12.30
C GLY A 234 10.85 15.07 11.50
N ILE A 235 11.08 16.16 12.22
CA ILE A 235 11.71 17.36 11.69
C ILE A 235 13.09 17.54 12.32
N ILE A 236 14.07 17.92 11.50
CA ILE A 236 15.39 18.36 11.92
C ILE A 236 15.73 19.67 11.18
N ASN A 237 16.05 20.73 11.92
CA ASN A 237 16.34 22.06 11.37
C ASN A 237 15.24 22.60 10.43
N GLY A 238 13.98 22.30 10.74
CA GLY A 238 12.82 22.69 9.93
C GLY A 238 12.56 21.80 8.70
N LYS A 239 13.42 20.82 8.43
CA LYS A 239 13.31 19.89 7.30
C LYS A 239 12.71 18.58 7.76
N VAL A 240 11.77 18.03 6.99
CA VAL A 240 11.22 16.70 7.23
C VAL A 240 12.28 15.65 6.91
N THR A 241 12.48 14.73 7.86
CA THR A 241 13.51 13.70 7.83
C THR A 241 12.92 12.34 8.19
N VAL A 242 13.25 11.34 7.37
CA VAL A 242 13.07 9.91 7.69
C VAL A 242 14.43 9.32 8.02
N LYS A 243 14.48 8.56 9.12
CA LYS A 243 15.60 7.68 9.43
C LYS A 243 15.11 6.25 9.58
N ALA A 244 15.81 5.31 8.96
CA ALA A 244 15.46 3.89 9.01
C ALA A 244 16.72 3.05 9.15
N ASN A 245 16.72 2.11 10.09
CA ASN A 245 17.78 1.13 10.26
C ASN A 245 17.18 -0.27 10.35
N ALA A 246 17.80 -1.22 9.66
CA ALA A 246 17.41 -2.62 9.62
C ALA A 246 18.49 -3.54 10.24
N GLY A 247 19.39 -2.98 11.07
CA GLY A 247 20.39 -3.73 11.83
C GLY A 247 21.85 -3.28 11.57
N ASN A 248 22.08 -2.57 10.47
CA ASN A 248 23.41 -2.11 10.04
C ASN A 248 23.51 -0.57 10.03
N VAL A 249 23.71 0.01 8.84
CA VAL A 249 23.90 1.44 8.62
C VAL A 249 22.55 2.13 8.45
N PRO A 250 22.23 3.16 9.25
CA PRO A 250 20.97 3.88 9.13
C PRO A 250 20.90 4.66 7.81
N LEU A 251 19.81 4.48 7.09
CA LEU A 251 19.41 5.36 5.99
C LEU A 251 18.84 6.65 6.57
N THR A 252 19.27 7.80 6.04
CA THR A 252 18.65 9.10 6.29
C THR A 252 18.18 9.72 4.98
N LEU A 253 16.89 10.03 4.89
CA LEU A 253 16.30 10.82 3.81
C LEU A 253 15.79 12.13 4.38
N GLN A 254 16.18 13.25 3.79
CA GLN A 254 15.79 14.57 4.28
C GLN A 254 15.41 15.46 3.11
N THR A 255 14.37 16.26 3.33
CA THR A 255 13.95 17.30 2.40
C THR A 255 14.99 18.42 2.24
N VAL A 256 15.01 19.02 1.06
CA VAL A 256 15.79 20.23 0.78
C VAL A 256 15.09 21.45 1.37
N LYS A 257 13.76 21.52 1.21
CA LYS A 257 12.92 22.62 1.74
C LYS A 257 12.66 22.47 3.23
N LYS A 258 12.40 23.61 3.87
CA LYS A 258 11.84 23.66 5.23
C LYS A 258 10.32 23.63 5.15
N TYR A 259 9.70 22.99 6.14
CA TYR A 259 8.26 22.76 6.24
C TYR A 259 7.71 23.19 7.61
N ASN A 260 8.51 23.90 8.41
CA ASN A 260 8.08 24.53 9.65
C ASN A 260 7.52 25.95 9.41
N ASP A 261 6.48 26.05 8.58
CA ASP A 261 5.93 27.32 8.08
C ASP A 261 4.47 27.58 8.52
N ASP A 262 3.99 26.87 9.54
CA ASP A 262 2.61 26.86 10.05
C ASP A 262 1.53 26.46 9.02
N LYS A 263 1.92 25.80 7.93
CA LYS A 263 0.95 25.25 6.97
C LYS A 263 0.82 23.75 7.10
N TRP A 264 -0.31 23.26 6.61
CA TRP A 264 -0.55 21.83 6.46
C TRP A 264 0.27 21.29 5.32
N HIS A 265 1.11 20.31 5.64
CA HIS A 265 1.88 19.57 4.67
C HIS A 265 1.46 18.12 4.64
N PHE A 266 1.49 17.56 3.45
CA PHE A 266 1.31 16.14 3.24
C PHE A 266 2.66 15.44 3.35
N VAL A 267 2.78 14.49 4.29
CA VAL A 267 3.99 13.65 4.40
C VAL A 267 3.63 12.19 4.18
N SER A 268 4.43 11.46 3.40
CA SER A 268 4.29 10.02 3.23
C SER A 268 5.64 9.34 3.19
N VAL A 269 5.74 8.23 3.92
CA VAL A 269 6.92 7.37 3.95
C VAL A 269 6.49 6.01 3.46
N ASN A 270 7.10 5.53 2.39
CA ASN A 270 6.83 4.19 1.85
C ASN A 270 8.11 3.37 1.88
N LYS A 271 8.05 2.21 2.55
CA LYS A 271 9.11 1.21 2.52
C LYS A 271 8.64 0.01 1.71
N ASP A 272 9.40 -0.36 0.70
CA ASP A 272 9.16 -1.52 -0.15
C ASP A 272 10.46 -2.33 -0.29
N GLY A 273 10.52 -3.50 0.35
CA GLY A 273 11.76 -4.25 0.52
C GLY A 273 12.85 -3.37 1.15
N THR A 274 13.97 -3.20 0.44
CA THR A 274 15.08 -2.33 0.88
C THR A 274 14.90 -0.86 0.49
N ARG A 275 13.94 -0.52 -0.38
CA ARG A 275 13.73 0.85 -0.84
C ARG A 275 12.87 1.62 0.16
N VAL A 276 13.27 2.85 0.46
CA VAL A 276 12.49 3.80 1.24
C VAL A 276 12.29 5.05 0.40
N ASP A 277 11.05 5.49 0.27
CA ASP A 277 10.66 6.75 -0.36
C ASP A 277 10.06 7.69 0.71
N LEU A 278 10.52 8.95 0.72
CA LEU A 278 9.94 10.06 1.47
C LEU A 278 9.30 11.03 0.48
N TYR A 279 8.01 11.30 0.65
CA TYR A 279 7.26 12.32 -0.06
C TYR A 279 6.83 13.40 0.93
N VAL A 280 7.08 14.66 0.57
CA VAL A 280 6.56 15.83 1.29
C VAL A 280 5.98 16.80 0.27
N ASP A 281 4.67 16.97 0.28
CA ASP A 281 3.91 17.66 -0.77
C ASP A 281 4.32 17.14 -2.18
N SER A 282 5.04 17.94 -2.95
CA SER A 282 5.53 17.60 -4.29
C SER A 282 6.99 17.12 -4.33
N GLU A 283 7.68 17.12 -3.19
CA GLU A 283 9.09 16.76 -3.07
C GLU A 283 9.24 15.26 -2.77
N LYS A 284 10.13 14.58 -3.49
CA LYS A 284 10.41 13.15 -3.32
C LYS A 284 11.89 12.89 -3.09
N HIS A 285 12.18 12.05 -2.10
CA HIS A 285 13.51 11.49 -1.85
C HIS A 285 13.44 9.97 -1.78
N THR A 286 14.44 9.29 -2.33
CA THR A 286 14.49 7.83 -2.35
C THR A 286 15.87 7.37 -1.90
N GLY A 287 15.91 6.33 -1.08
CA GLY A 287 17.14 5.65 -0.68
C GLY A 287 16.91 4.17 -0.47
N ASN A 288 17.98 3.46 -0.15
CA ASN A 288 17.92 2.03 0.15
C ASN A 288 18.59 1.75 1.49
N ILE A 289 17.94 0.93 2.32
CA ILE A 289 18.60 0.27 3.45
C ILE A 289 19.50 -0.87 2.91
N ASP A 290 20.47 -1.30 3.71
CA ASP A 290 21.44 -2.32 3.32
C ASP A 290 20.77 -3.62 2.84
N LYS A 291 21.31 -4.22 1.78
CA LYS A 291 20.69 -5.35 1.04
C LYS A 291 20.63 -6.64 1.85
N MET A 292 21.46 -6.80 2.89
CA MET A 292 21.48 -8.02 3.71
C MET A 292 20.24 -8.15 4.62
N GLN A 293 19.58 -7.05 4.97
CA GLN A 293 18.38 -7.05 5.82
C GLN A 293 17.25 -6.26 5.14
N GLN A 294 16.24 -6.98 4.66
CA GLN A 294 15.10 -6.38 3.95
C GLN A 294 13.98 -5.94 4.89
N LEU A 295 13.98 -6.43 6.13
CA LEU A 295 12.94 -6.21 7.13
C LEU A 295 13.51 -5.34 8.26
N ILE A 296 12.73 -4.36 8.70
CA ILE A 296 12.98 -3.65 9.95
C ILE A 296 12.08 -4.33 10.97
N GLN A 297 12.66 -4.93 11.99
CA GLN A 297 11.91 -5.64 13.03
C GLN A 297 11.78 -4.73 14.26
N THR A 298 10.57 -4.30 14.57
CA THR A 298 10.31 -3.45 15.75
C THR A 298 9.47 -4.22 16.76
N THR A 299 9.84 -4.10 18.04
CA THR A 299 9.23 -4.85 19.15
C THR A 299 8.76 -3.95 20.29
N GLU A 300 9.08 -2.66 20.23
CA GLU A 300 8.59 -1.65 21.17
C GLU A 300 7.31 -1.00 20.66
N ASP A 301 6.67 -0.27 21.56
CA ASP A 301 5.47 0.50 21.29
C ASP A 301 5.74 1.61 20.26
N MET A 302 4.69 1.96 19.50
CA MET A 302 4.75 3.10 18.58
C MET A 302 4.55 4.39 19.35
N TYR A 303 5.40 5.38 19.06
CA TYR A 303 5.35 6.70 19.69
C TYR A 303 5.03 7.80 18.68
N LEU A 304 4.14 8.72 19.05
CA LEU A 304 3.72 9.85 18.22
C LEU A 304 3.89 11.18 18.96
N GLY A 305 4.47 12.16 18.27
CA GLY A 305 4.70 13.51 18.81
C GLY A 305 5.83 13.61 19.84
N GLY A 306 6.43 12.49 20.25
CA GLY A 306 7.49 12.45 21.26
C GLY A 306 7.57 11.10 21.95
N VAL A 307 8.57 10.93 22.80
CA VAL A 307 8.79 9.72 23.61
C VAL A 307 8.84 10.06 25.10
N PRO A 308 8.59 9.09 26.01
CA PRO A 308 8.81 9.28 27.44
C PRO A 308 10.27 9.67 27.73
N PRO A 309 10.54 10.54 28.72
CA PRO A 309 11.91 10.95 29.07
C PRO A 309 12.86 9.77 29.32
N LEU A 310 12.40 8.75 30.05
CA LEU A 310 13.19 7.54 30.35
C LEU A 310 13.44 6.66 29.12
N TYR A 311 12.66 6.83 28.05
CA TYR A 311 12.85 6.08 26.81
C TYR A 311 14.03 6.63 25.99
N MET A 312 14.29 7.94 26.07
CA MET A 312 15.41 8.61 25.41
C MET A 312 16.75 7.96 25.79
N ASP A 313 16.92 7.65 27.07
CA ASP A 313 18.15 7.05 27.59
C ASP A 313 18.35 5.61 27.11
N LYS A 314 17.26 4.87 26.87
CA LYS A 314 17.29 3.50 26.35
C LYS A 314 17.74 3.43 24.89
N ILE A 315 17.41 4.44 24.07
CA ILE A 315 17.65 4.42 22.62
C ILE A 315 18.86 5.25 22.15
N ARG A 316 19.47 6.04 23.06
CA ARG A 316 20.60 6.94 22.75
C ARG A 316 21.86 6.23 22.22
N ASN A 317 22.00 4.91 22.45
CA ASN A 317 23.13 4.10 21.98
C ASN A 317 22.94 3.48 20.57
N ARG A 318 21.95 3.91 19.79
CA ARG A 318 21.53 3.22 18.55
C ARG A 318 21.88 3.91 17.23
N ASP A 319 23.01 4.63 17.16
CA ASP A 319 23.38 5.42 15.96
C ASP A 319 22.28 6.44 15.55
N PHE A 320 21.46 6.82 16.53
CA PHE A 320 20.28 7.64 16.39
C PHE A 320 20.62 9.07 16.81
N GLU A 321 20.45 10.06 15.93
CA GLU A 321 20.58 11.46 16.33
C GLU A 321 19.45 11.81 17.30
N SER A 322 19.77 11.95 18.57
CA SER A 322 18.79 12.20 19.64
C SER A 322 17.91 13.43 19.42
N VAL A 323 18.35 14.37 18.58
CA VAL A 323 17.65 15.62 18.27
C VAL A 323 16.27 15.38 17.65
N ILE A 324 16.09 14.35 16.81
CA ILE A 324 14.76 14.05 16.22
C ILE A 324 13.79 13.45 17.25
N LEU A 325 14.26 12.95 18.40
CA LEU A 325 13.41 12.40 19.47
C LEU A 325 12.76 13.48 20.35
N ASN A 326 13.18 14.74 20.20
CA ASN A 326 12.57 15.84 20.91
C ASN A 326 11.06 15.83 20.67
N SER A 327 10.29 16.11 21.72
CA SER A 327 8.84 16.22 21.55
C SER A 327 8.52 17.31 20.53
N LEU A 328 7.58 17.02 19.63
CA LEU A 328 7.09 17.98 18.67
C LEU A 328 6.40 19.12 19.42
N LYS A 329 6.98 20.30 19.36
CA LYS A 329 6.43 21.51 19.97
C LYS A 329 5.77 22.37 18.89
N GLY A 330 4.61 22.92 19.22
CA GLY A 330 3.86 23.82 18.34
C GLY A 330 3.08 23.12 17.22
N GLY A 331 3.62 22.06 16.62
CA GLY A 331 2.96 21.35 15.52
C GLY A 331 1.72 20.56 15.92
N SER A 332 0.87 20.25 14.93
CA SER A 332 -0.26 19.33 15.07
C SER A 332 -0.15 18.21 14.04
N ILE A 333 -0.51 17.01 14.45
CA ILE A 333 -0.55 15.84 13.60
C ILE A 333 -2.01 15.44 13.39
N LYS A 334 -2.44 15.32 12.14
CA LYS A 334 -3.81 14.97 11.76
C LYS A 334 -3.83 13.86 10.72
N ASP A 335 -4.89 13.05 10.77
CA ASP A 335 -5.22 12.04 9.75
C ASP A 335 -4.19 10.88 9.61
N LEU A 336 -3.44 10.57 10.68
CA LEU A 336 -2.44 9.50 10.70
C LEU A 336 -2.99 8.13 10.26
N THR A 337 -2.38 7.56 9.22
CA THR A 337 -2.70 6.22 8.70
C THR A 337 -1.44 5.38 8.59
N PHE A 338 -1.17 4.49 9.54
CA PHE A 338 -0.11 3.50 9.34
C PHE A 338 -0.67 2.37 8.48
N CYS A 339 0.19 1.73 7.70
CA CYS A 339 -0.16 0.51 6.98
C CYS A 339 0.92 -0.47 7.36
N GLY A 340 0.56 -1.45 8.20
CA GLY A 340 1.49 -2.42 8.75
C GLY A 340 2.31 -3.10 7.66
N ILE A 341 3.56 -3.38 8.02
CA ILE A 341 4.56 -4.10 7.21
C ILE A 341 4.16 -5.57 7.04
#